data_AF-A2FDF2-F1
#
_entry.id   AF-A2FDF2-F1
#
_cell.length_a   1.000
_cell.length_b   1.000
_cell.length_c   1.000
_cell.angle_alpha   90.00
_cell.angle_beta   90.00
_cell.angle_gamma   90.00
#
_symmetry.space_group_name_H-M   'P 1'
#
loop_
_entity.id
_entity.type
_entity.pdbx_description
1 polymer ?
#
loop_
_entity_poly.entity_id
_entity_poly.type
_entity_poly.pdbx_seq_one_letter_code
_entity_poly.pdbx_strand_id
1 'polypeptide(L)'
;MSLSNKFAFKKRRIYEVIDVFTVIGVTVLLDEENFLWIGFNHVSQTIQRIGTNRGVYSSDLTLNDIFCLSQEPISIQSMTEDIIFLFIAIERRRLNIIEASKYISHGNGKEKTTRCKISQAVAILELANIIRKTENQSEYELLPEFYITVPKVLKNSTVDPSNIQSLLNWTDDSNISSSDIISFRRKEFYTISHE
;
A
#
# COMPACT_ATOMS: atom_id res chain seq x y z
N MET A 1 -1.47 20.39 -28.97
CA MET A 1 -2.29 19.22 -29.33
C MET A 1 -2.27 18.25 -28.15
N SER A 2 -3.41 17.98 -27.51
CA SER A 2 -3.43 17.06 -26.36
C SER A 2 -3.12 15.63 -26.80
N LEU A 3 -2.33 14.91 -26.01
CA LEU A 3 -1.94 13.50 -26.25
C LEU A 3 -3.16 12.60 -26.58
N SER A 4 -4.30 12.88 -25.97
CA SER A 4 -5.58 12.17 -26.18
C SER A 4 -6.02 12.13 -27.63
N ASN A 5 -5.81 13.22 -28.38
CA ASN A 5 -6.27 13.34 -29.75
C ASN A 5 -5.31 12.67 -30.73
N LYS A 6 -4.04 12.51 -30.33
CA LYS A 6 -3.00 11.86 -31.14
C LYS A 6 -3.08 10.34 -31.09
N PHE A 7 -3.56 9.79 -29.97
CA PHE A 7 -3.60 8.34 -29.72
C PHE A 7 -5.02 7.77 -29.52
N ALA A 8 -6.06 8.57 -29.77
CA ALA A 8 -7.47 8.18 -29.60
C ALA A 8 -7.82 7.62 -28.19
N PHE A 9 -7.10 8.04 -27.15
CA PHE A 9 -7.35 7.61 -25.78
C PHE A 9 -8.28 8.57 -25.03
N LYS A 10 -9.14 8.01 -24.17
CA LYS A 10 -10.01 8.80 -23.27
C LYS A 10 -9.14 9.49 -22.21
N LYS A 11 -9.19 10.82 -22.13
CA LYS A 11 -8.45 11.65 -21.15
C LYS A 11 -8.55 11.10 -19.71
N ARG A 12 -9.75 10.65 -19.32
CA ARG A 12 -10.01 10.05 -18.00
C ARG A 12 -9.07 8.89 -17.64
N ARG A 13 -8.70 8.03 -18.59
CA ARG A 13 -7.80 6.90 -18.32
C ARG A 13 -6.35 7.33 -18.08
N ILE A 14 -5.94 8.43 -18.69
CA ILE A 14 -4.61 9.01 -18.48
C ILE A 14 -4.53 9.59 -17.07
N TYR A 15 -5.56 10.31 -16.62
CA TYR A 15 -5.62 10.82 -15.25
C TYR A 15 -5.59 9.69 -14.22
N GLU A 16 -6.32 8.58 -14.45
CA GLU A 16 -6.26 7.40 -13.56
C GLU A 16 -4.83 6.82 -13.46
N VAL A 17 -4.04 6.83 -14.54
CA VAL A 17 -2.63 6.39 -14.50
C VAL A 17 -1.75 7.38 -13.76
N ILE A 18 -1.90 8.68 -14.04
CA ILE A 18 -1.14 9.75 -13.38
C ILE A 18 -1.44 9.76 -11.87
N ASP A 19 -2.69 9.55 -11.49
CA ASP A 19 -3.13 9.45 -10.10
C ASP A 19 -2.41 8.32 -9.37
N VAL A 20 -2.38 7.12 -9.97
CA VAL A 20 -1.66 5.96 -9.43
C VAL A 20 -0.16 6.25 -9.33
N PHE A 21 0.44 6.82 -10.38
CA PHE A 21 1.87 7.16 -10.38
C PHE A 21 2.23 8.25 -9.38
N THR A 22 1.30 9.14 -9.07
CA THR A 22 1.48 10.19 -8.07
C THR A 22 1.50 9.60 -6.66
N VAL A 23 0.60 8.67 -6.37
CA VAL A 23 0.59 7.91 -5.11
C VAL A 23 1.91 7.16 -4.88
N ILE A 24 2.43 6.53 -5.93
CA ILE A 24 3.66 5.74 -5.88
C ILE A 24 4.92 6.64 -5.83
N GLY A 25 4.79 7.92 -6.16
CA GLY A 25 5.91 8.87 -6.18
C GLY A 25 6.74 8.85 -7.48
N VAL A 26 6.18 8.32 -8.57
CA VAL A 26 6.79 8.35 -9.91
C VAL A 26 6.56 9.71 -10.58
N THR A 27 5.42 10.32 -10.31
CA THR A 27 5.04 11.64 -10.82
C THR A 27 4.68 12.60 -9.71
N VAL A 28 4.85 13.90 -9.94
CA VAL A 28 4.32 14.96 -9.08
C VAL A 28 3.41 15.85 -9.91
N LEU A 29 2.19 16.05 -9.44
CA LEU A 29 1.26 16.98 -10.04
C LEU A 29 1.72 18.42 -9.74
N LEU A 30 1.90 19.22 -10.79
CA LEU A 30 2.25 20.64 -10.65
C LEU A 30 0.98 21.50 -10.74
N ASP A 31 0.15 21.24 -11.75
CA ASP A 31 -1.14 21.88 -11.99
C ASP A 31 -2.16 20.86 -12.54
N GLU A 32 -3.39 21.28 -12.83
CA GLU A 32 -4.45 20.41 -13.40
C GLU A 32 -4.07 19.75 -14.74
N GLU A 33 -3.20 20.39 -15.53
CA GLU A 33 -2.76 19.89 -16.84
C GLU A 33 -1.28 19.51 -16.88
N ASN A 34 -0.51 19.85 -15.85
CA ASN A 34 0.95 19.70 -15.82
C ASN A 34 1.36 18.73 -14.71
N PHE A 35 2.20 17.76 -15.07
CA PHE A 35 2.85 16.86 -14.13
C PHE A 35 4.32 16.70 -14.47
N LEU A 36 5.13 16.50 -13.44
CA LEU A 36 6.54 16.23 -13.54
C LEU A 36 6.78 14.72 -13.40
N TRP A 37 7.48 14.12 -14.36
CA TRP A 37 7.96 12.74 -14.25
C TRP A 37 9.30 12.72 -13.51
N ILE A 38 9.32 12.11 -12.32
CA ILE A 38 10.51 11.99 -11.48
C ILE A 38 11.21 10.64 -11.75
N GLY A 39 10.42 9.61 -12.06
CA GLY A 39 10.89 8.26 -12.38
C GLY A 39 10.75 7.26 -11.23
N PHE A 40 11.14 6.01 -11.49
CA PHE A 40 10.87 4.88 -10.58
C PHE A 40 11.83 4.77 -9.39
N ASN A 41 12.87 5.61 -9.33
CA ASN A 41 13.90 5.52 -8.28
C ASN A 41 13.35 5.85 -6.88
N HIS A 42 12.26 6.63 -6.80
CA HIS A 42 11.67 7.07 -5.53
C HIS A 42 10.51 6.19 -5.04
N VAL A 43 10.17 5.13 -5.78
CA VAL A 43 9.06 4.24 -5.45
C VAL A 43 9.25 3.62 -4.06
N SER A 44 10.41 3.02 -3.79
CA SER A 44 10.68 2.35 -2.51
C SER A 44 10.65 3.32 -1.33
N GLN A 45 11.17 4.54 -1.50
CA GLN A 45 11.11 5.58 -0.47
C GLN A 45 9.67 6.03 -0.19
N THR A 46 8.86 6.15 -1.24
CA THR A 46 7.45 6.56 -1.11
C THR A 46 6.62 5.49 -0.42
N ILE A 47 6.82 4.21 -0.77
CA ILE A 47 6.19 3.08 -0.08
C ILE A 47 6.56 3.08 1.41
N GLN A 48 7.83 3.34 1.75
CA GLN A 48 8.28 3.45 3.14
C GLN A 48 7.59 4.62 3.87
N ARG A 49 7.50 5.77 3.20
CA ARG A 49 6.84 6.95 3.74
C ARG A 49 5.35 6.70 3.98
N ILE A 50 4.65 6.03 3.07
CA ILE A 50 3.24 5.66 3.23
C ILE A 50 3.07 4.77 4.47
N GLY A 51 3.91 3.75 4.65
CA GLY A 51 3.88 2.89 5.83
C GLY A 51 4.16 3.63 7.14
N THR A 52 5.09 4.59 7.11
CA THR A 52 5.44 5.39 8.30
C THR A 52 4.33 6.38 8.66
N ASN A 53 3.80 7.11 7.66
CA ASN A 53 2.79 8.15 7.86
C ASN A 53 1.46 7.60 8.38
N ARG A 54 1.06 6.41 7.94
CA ARG A 54 -0.16 5.73 8.41
C ARG A 54 0.06 4.92 9.69
N GLY A 55 1.25 4.95 10.28
CA GLY A 55 1.50 4.33 11.58
C GLY A 55 1.46 2.80 11.58
N VAL A 56 1.87 2.12 10.48
CA VAL A 56 1.98 0.64 10.48
C VAL A 56 2.80 0.14 11.66
N TYR A 57 3.82 0.91 12.05
CA TYR A 57 4.77 0.55 13.10
C TYR A 57 4.25 0.82 14.52
N SER A 58 3.09 1.46 14.67
CA SER A 58 2.48 1.72 15.96
C SER A 58 1.73 0.47 16.44
N SER A 59 2.07 -0.02 17.63
CA SER A 59 1.43 -1.18 18.28
C SER A 59 -0.01 -0.94 18.68
N ASP A 60 -0.41 0.33 18.80
CA ASP A 60 -1.63 0.74 19.46
C ASP A 60 -2.82 0.90 18.50
N LEU A 61 -2.59 0.73 17.19
CA LEU A 61 -3.60 0.91 16.14
C LEU A 61 -4.01 -0.44 15.52
N THR A 62 -5.31 -0.72 15.53
CA THR A 62 -5.91 -1.88 14.83
C THR A 62 -5.94 -1.65 13.32
N LEU A 63 -6.11 -2.69 12.49
CA LEU A 63 -6.23 -2.45 11.05
C LEU A 63 -7.42 -1.54 10.73
N ASN A 64 -8.54 -1.68 11.45
CA ASN A 64 -9.70 -0.82 11.29
C ASN A 64 -9.48 0.65 11.69
N ASP A 65 -8.55 0.93 12.62
CA ASP A 65 -8.19 2.31 12.97
C ASP A 65 -7.25 2.94 11.93
N ILE A 66 -6.47 2.11 11.24
CA ILE A 66 -5.46 2.58 10.26
C ILE A 66 -6.04 2.70 8.85
N PHE A 67 -6.84 1.72 8.45
CA PHE A 67 -7.73 1.88 7.31
C PHE A 67 -8.89 2.72 7.82
N CYS A 68 -8.81 4.06 7.67
CA CYS A 68 -9.97 4.91 7.81
C CYS A 68 -11.03 4.42 6.82
N LEU A 69 -11.87 3.45 7.22
CA LEU A 69 -13.05 2.91 6.55
C LEU A 69 -14.11 4.03 6.50
N SER A 70 -13.71 5.16 5.93
CA SER A 70 -14.50 6.35 5.81
C SER A 70 -15.52 6.11 4.71
N GLN A 71 -16.72 6.65 4.90
CA GLN A 71 -17.79 6.61 3.89
C GLN A 71 -17.50 7.48 2.65
N GLU A 72 -16.26 7.95 2.53
CA GLU A 72 -15.78 8.88 1.53
C GLU A 72 -15.71 8.26 0.13
N PRO A 73 -15.69 9.11 -0.91
CA PRO A 73 -15.75 8.63 -2.29
C PRO A 73 -14.55 7.75 -2.66
N ILE A 74 -14.85 6.60 -3.27
CA ILE A 74 -13.92 5.61 -3.81
C ILE A 74 -13.07 6.25 -4.92
N SER A 75 -11.95 6.89 -4.56
CA SER A 75 -10.97 7.43 -5.50
C SER A 75 -9.93 6.36 -5.85
N ILE A 76 -9.37 6.41 -7.06
CA ILE A 76 -8.33 5.45 -7.46
C ILE A 76 -7.03 5.67 -6.66
N GLN A 77 -6.76 6.91 -6.25
CA GLN A 77 -5.61 7.27 -5.42
C GLN A 77 -5.70 6.59 -4.04
N SER A 78 -6.83 6.76 -3.34
CA SER A 78 -7.04 6.12 -2.02
C SER A 78 -6.94 4.62 -2.13
N MET A 79 -7.58 4.01 -3.13
CA MET A 79 -7.55 2.55 -3.33
C MET A 79 -6.13 2.05 -3.60
N THR A 80 -5.30 2.82 -4.31
CA THR A 80 -3.90 2.48 -4.58
C THR A 80 -3.07 2.52 -3.30
N GLU A 81 -3.24 3.57 -2.48
CA GLU A 81 -2.60 3.66 -1.17
C GLU A 81 -3.02 2.50 -0.27
N ASP A 82 -4.31 2.20 -0.21
CA ASP A 82 -4.87 1.14 0.62
C ASP A 82 -4.33 -0.24 0.23
N ILE A 83 -4.19 -0.52 -1.08
CA ILE A 83 -3.57 -1.77 -1.56
C ILE A 83 -2.11 -1.86 -1.16
N ILE A 84 -1.32 -0.82 -1.44
CA ILE A 84 0.12 -0.78 -1.10
C ILE A 84 0.29 -0.96 0.40
N PHE A 85 -0.53 -0.27 1.17
CA PHE A 85 -0.53 -0.35 2.62
C PHE A 85 -0.91 -1.75 3.12
N LEU A 86 -1.91 -2.41 2.51
CA LEU A 86 -2.31 -3.78 2.86
C LEU A 86 -1.17 -4.79 2.68
N PHE A 87 -0.36 -4.65 1.63
CA PHE A 87 0.86 -5.44 1.45
C PHE A 87 1.86 -5.24 2.60
N ILE A 88 2.03 -4.00 3.08
CA ILE A 88 2.94 -3.66 4.18
C ILE A 88 2.37 -4.16 5.52
N ALA A 89 1.09 -3.92 5.80
CA ALA A 89 0.46 -4.20 7.08
C ALA A 89 0.33 -5.70 7.39
N ILE A 90 0.08 -6.52 6.36
CA ILE A 90 -0.03 -7.98 6.49
C ILE A 90 1.35 -8.66 6.39
N GLU A 91 2.37 -7.92 5.91
CA GLU A 91 3.69 -8.45 5.56
C GLU A 91 3.57 -9.74 4.74
N ARG A 92 2.75 -9.70 3.69
CA ARG A 92 2.65 -10.81 2.73
C ARG A 92 3.05 -10.29 1.37
N ARG A 93 3.87 -11.10 0.69
CA ARG A 93 4.26 -10.81 -0.69
C ARG A 93 3.09 -10.98 -1.65
N ARG A 94 2.20 -11.93 -1.34
CA ARG A 94 1.05 -12.27 -2.17
C ARG A 94 -0.24 -11.83 -1.51
N LEU A 95 -1.10 -11.24 -2.32
CA LEU A 95 -2.40 -10.73 -1.91
C LEU A 95 -3.46 -11.10 -2.95
N ASN A 96 -4.59 -11.61 -2.46
CA ASN A 96 -5.76 -11.85 -3.28
C ASN A 96 -6.60 -10.56 -3.35
N ILE A 97 -6.81 -10.05 -4.57
CA ILE A 97 -7.59 -8.82 -4.79
C ILE A 97 -9.03 -8.97 -4.30
N ILE A 98 -9.61 -10.17 -4.38
CA ILE A 98 -11.00 -10.40 -3.96
C ILE A 98 -11.13 -10.19 -2.46
N GLU A 99 -10.26 -10.82 -1.67
CA GLU A 99 -10.20 -10.66 -0.22
C GLU A 99 -9.88 -9.22 0.18
N ALA A 100 -8.88 -8.60 -0.47
CA ALA A 100 -8.53 -7.20 -0.24
C ALA A 100 -9.72 -6.26 -0.54
N SER A 101 -10.47 -6.51 -1.62
CA SER A 101 -11.61 -5.69 -1.98
C SER A 101 -12.78 -5.83 -1.00
N LYS A 102 -13.02 -7.04 -0.49
CA LYS A 102 -13.99 -7.28 0.57
C LYS A 102 -13.62 -6.51 1.83
N TYR A 103 -12.37 -6.66 2.27
CA TYR A 103 -11.83 -5.98 3.45
C TYR A 103 -11.96 -4.45 3.35
N ILE A 104 -11.49 -3.85 2.25
CA ILE A 104 -11.57 -2.39 2.04
C ILE A 104 -13.02 -1.90 1.90
N SER A 105 -13.93 -2.76 1.41
CA SER A 105 -15.35 -2.43 1.30
C SER A 105 -16.18 -2.72 2.56
N HIS A 106 -15.55 -3.27 3.61
CA HIS A 106 -16.24 -3.64 4.83
C HIS A 106 -16.86 -2.38 5.47
N GLY A 107 -18.19 -2.39 5.64
CA GLY A 107 -18.95 -1.27 6.19
C GLY A 107 -19.52 -0.25 5.20
N ASN A 108 -19.17 -0.30 3.89
CA ASN A 108 -19.68 0.66 2.89
C ASN A 108 -20.65 0.07 1.84
N GLY A 109 -20.79 -1.27 1.79
CA GLY A 109 -21.72 -1.96 0.88
C GLY A 109 -21.43 -1.78 -0.61
N LYS A 110 -20.26 -1.24 -0.98
CA LYS A 110 -19.87 -0.90 -2.37
C LYS A 110 -18.78 -1.85 -2.92
N GLU A 111 -18.75 -3.10 -2.47
CA GLU A 111 -17.74 -4.11 -2.82
C GLU A 111 -17.45 -4.18 -4.33
N LYS A 112 -18.48 -4.25 -5.17
CA LYS A 112 -18.32 -4.38 -6.62
C LYS A 112 -17.56 -3.18 -7.24
N THR A 113 -17.84 -1.97 -6.76
CA THR A 113 -17.19 -0.75 -7.24
C THR A 113 -15.75 -0.67 -6.76
N THR A 114 -15.53 -0.97 -5.47
CA THR A 114 -14.21 -1.08 -4.84
C THR A 114 -13.33 -2.10 -5.57
N ARG A 115 -13.85 -3.30 -5.84
CA ARG A 115 -13.14 -4.35 -6.58
C ARG A 115 -12.75 -3.92 -7.99
N CYS A 116 -13.65 -3.24 -8.71
CA CYS A 116 -13.36 -2.73 -10.04
C CYS A 116 -12.24 -1.68 -10.01
N LYS A 117 -12.24 -0.78 -9.02
CA LYS A 117 -11.22 0.26 -8.85
C LYS A 117 -9.87 -0.30 -8.41
N ILE A 118 -9.87 -1.24 -7.48
CA ILE A 118 -8.66 -1.97 -7.07
C ILE A 118 -8.07 -2.71 -8.28
N SER A 119 -8.90 -3.39 -9.07
CA SER A 119 -8.43 -4.09 -10.28
C SER A 119 -7.80 -3.14 -11.30
N GLN A 120 -8.33 -1.91 -11.44
CA GLN A 120 -7.73 -0.87 -12.28
C GLN A 120 -6.37 -0.41 -11.75
N ALA A 121 -6.28 -0.13 -10.44
CA ALA A 121 -5.03 0.25 -9.79
C ALA A 121 -3.97 -0.86 -9.93
N VAL A 122 -4.33 -2.13 -9.71
CA VAL A 122 -3.40 -3.25 -9.83
C VAL A 122 -2.93 -3.44 -11.27
N ALA A 123 -3.80 -3.31 -12.27
CA ALA A 123 -3.37 -3.37 -13.66
C ALA A 123 -2.33 -2.27 -14.00
N ILE A 124 -2.49 -1.07 -13.43
CA ILE A 124 -1.52 0.03 -13.62
C ILE A 124 -0.21 -0.26 -12.87
N LEU A 125 -0.29 -0.79 -11.65
CA LEU A 125 0.87 -1.22 -10.85
C LEU A 125 1.64 -2.38 -11.51
N GLU A 126 0.94 -3.27 -12.19
CA GLU A 126 1.52 -4.36 -12.99
C GLU A 126 2.28 -3.81 -14.20
N LEU A 127 1.68 -2.87 -14.93
CA LEU A 127 2.36 -2.17 -16.04
C LEU A 127 3.59 -1.37 -15.57
N ALA A 128 3.56 -0.87 -14.34
CA ALA A 128 4.68 -0.19 -13.69
C ALA A 128 5.78 -1.15 -13.18
N ASN A 129 5.62 -2.46 -13.34
CA ASN A 129 6.50 -3.49 -12.78
C ASN A 129 6.70 -3.37 -11.26
N ILE A 130 5.68 -2.95 -10.51
CA ILE A 130 5.73 -2.92 -9.04
C ILE A 130 5.14 -4.21 -8.47
N ILE A 131 4.09 -4.68 -9.12
CA ILE A 131 3.35 -5.89 -8.77
C ILE A 131 3.40 -6.85 -9.97
N ARG A 132 3.39 -8.15 -9.72
CA ARG A 132 3.31 -9.20 -10.74
C ARG A 132 2.09 -10.07 -10.50
N LYS A 133 1.39 -10.47 -11.56
CA LYS A 133 0.33 -11.46 -11.48
C LYS A 133 0.90 -12.86 -11.21
N THR A 134 0.28 -13.59 -10.28
CA THR A 134 0.67 -14.97 -9.92
C THR A 134 -0.06 -15.97 -10.83
N GLU A 135 0.31 -17.25 -10.78
CA GLU A 135 -0.38 -18.35 -11.48
C GLU A 135 -1.85 -18.49 -11.05
N ASN A 136 -2.17 -18.14 -9.80
CA ASN A 136 -3.52 -18.15 -9.27
C ASN A 136 -4.34 -16.95 -9.77
N GLN A 137 -5.61 -17.20 -10.08
CA GLN A 137 -6.52 -16.13 -10.50
C GLN A 137 -6.73 -15.13 -9.36
N SER A 138 -6.61 -13.84 -9.68
CA SER A 138 -6.79 -12.72 -8.75
C SER A 138 -5.75 -12.59 -7.63
N GLU A 139 -4.67 -13.37 -7.67
CA GLU A 139 -3.54 -13.25 -6.75
C GLU A 139 -2.38 -12.48 -7.39
N TYR A 140 -1.89 -11.49 -6.66
CA TYR A 140 -0.82 -10.62 -7.12
C TYR A 140 0.31 -10.56 -6.09
N GLU A 141 1.54 -10.56 -6.59
CA GLU A 141 2.76 -10.56 -5.81
C GLU A 141 3.47 -9.21 -5.93
N LEU A 142 3.75 -8.54 -4.80
CA LEU A 142 4.60 -7.36 -4.76
C LEU A 142 6.05 -7.78 -5.02
N LEU A 143 6.76 -7.10 -5.93
CA LEU A 143 8.13 -7.47 -6.23
C LEU A 143 9.06 -7.29 -5.01
N PRO A 144 10.07 -8.15 -4.85
CA PRO A 144 10.97 -8.13 -3.68
C PRO A 144 11.70 -6.80 -3.46
N GLU A 145 11.94 -6.05 -4.54
CA GLU A 145 12.63 -4.75 -4.53
C GLU A 145 11.83 -3.65 -3.81
N PHE A 146 10.50 -3.81 -3.77
CA PHE A 146 9.58 -2.89 -3.11
C PHE A 146 9.04 -3.43 -1.79
N TYR A 147 9.47 -4.63 -1.39
CA TYR A 147 9.03 -5.28 -0.16
C TYR A 147 9.79 -4.73 1.06
N ILE A 148 9.09 -3.95 1.88
CA ILE A 148 9.62 -3.41 3.14
C ILE A 148 9.11 -4.27 4.29
N THR A 149 10.04 -4.85 5.05
CA THR A 149 9.74 -5.60 6.28
C THR A 149 9.89 -4.68 7.49
N VAL A 150 8.94 -4.73 8.42
CA VAL A 150 8.87 -3.97 9.68
C VAL A 150 10.20 -3.93 10.47
N PRO A 151 11.00 -5.01 10.56
CA PRO A 151 12.26 -4.99 11.31
C PRO A 151 13.32 -4.05 10.74
N LYS A 152 13.27 -3.71 9.44
CA LYS A 152 14.29 -2.85 8.81
C LYS A 152 14.10 -1.37 9.15
N VAL A 153 12.88 -0.95 9.44
CA VAL A 153 12.57 0.46 9.75
C VAL A 153 12.83 0.77 11.23
N LEU A 154 12.46 -0.14 12.13
CA LEU A 154 12.75 -0.04 13.58
C LEU A 154 14.25 -0.04 13.90
N LYS A 155 15.09 -0.72 13.10
CA LYS A 155 16.56 -0.69 13.26
C LYS A 155 17.20 0.64 12.85
N ASN A 156 16.52 1.45 12.03
CA ASN A 156 17.05 2.71 11.49
C ASN A 156 16.54 3.95 12.25
N SER A 157 15.51 3.81 13.07
CA SER A 157 15.15 4.83 14.08
C SER A 157 16.25 4.88 15.12
N THR A 158 17.21 5.78 14.88
CA THR A 158 18.19 6.37 15.81
C THR A 158 18.14 5.77 17.22
N VAL A 159 19.02 4.81 17.46
CA VAL A 159 19.34 4.37 18.82
C VAL A 159 19.95 5.57 19.53
N ASP A 160 19.21 6.21 20.43
CA ASP A 160 19.74 7.28 21.27
C ASP A 160 20.88 6.70 22.13
N PRO A 161 22.14 7.16 21.95
CA PRO A 161 23.29 6.63 22.67
C PRO A 161 23.27 6.99 24.16
N SER A 162 22.34 7.85 24.57
CA SER A 162 22.12 8.31 25.95
C SER A 162 21.14 7.42 26.73
N ASN A 163 20.41 6.54 26.05
CA ASN A 163 19.40 5.71 26.70
C ASN A 163 20.03 4.38 27.16
N ILE A 164 20.10 4.14 28.48
CA ILE A 164 20.74 2.96 29.06
C ILE A 164 20.12 1.65 28.54
N GLN A 165 18.85 1.68 28.14
CA GLN A 165 18.16 0.54 27.56
C GLN A 165 18.78 0.04 26.24
N SER A 166 19.44 0.91 25.47
CA SER A 166 20.08 0.54 24.20
C SER A 166 21.50 -0.04 24.35
N LEU A 167 22.11 0.15 25.53
CA LEU A 167 23.45 -0.37 25.87
C LEU A 167 23.41 -1.74 26.56
N LEU A 168 22.22 -2.18 26.96
CA LEU A 168 22.00 -3.52 27.47
C LEU A 168 21.91 -4.47 26.27
N ASN A 169 22.69 -5.54 26.31
CA ASN A 169 22.70 -6.59 25.29
C ASN A 169 21.45 -7.47 25.50
N TRP A 170 20.26 -6.91 25.24
CA TRP A 170 19.03 -7.69 25.25
C TRP A 170 19.16 -8.70 24.11
N THR A 171 19.18 -9.99 24.45
CA THR A 171 18.86 -11.02 23.47
C THR A 171 17.51 -10.66 22.85
N ASP A 172 17.46 -10.67 21.53
CA ASP A 172 16.49 -10.06 20.61
C ASP A 172 15.04 -10.61 20.74
N ASP A 173 14.50 -10.68 21.97
CA ASP A 173 13.12 -11.03 22.31
C ASP A 173 12.15 -9.87 22.01
N SER A 174 12.64 -8.69 21.62
CA SER A 174 11.81 -7.61 21.07
C SER A 174 11.25 -7.92 19.67
N ASN A 175 11.71 -8.98 19.00
CA ASN A 175 11.05 -9.49 17.79
C ASN A 175 9.65 -10.07 18.09
N ILE A 176 9.36 -10.43 19.34
CA ILE A 176 8.09 -11.01 19.77
C ILE A 176 6.96 -9.97 19.58
N SER A 177 7.17 -8.69 19.88
CA SER A 177 6.13 -7.67 19.72
C SER A 177 5.76 -7.39 18.25
N SER A 178 6.72 -7.32 17.33
CA SER A 178 6.42 -7.07 15.91
C SER A 178 5.73 -8.26 15.26
N SER A 179 6.21 -9.49 15.50
CA SER A 179 5.58 -10.70 14.96
C SER A 179 4.17 -10.91 15.48
N ASP A 180 3.93 -10.58 16.76
CA ASP A 180 2.62 -10.74 17.38
C ASP A 180 1.60 -9.75 16.81
N ILE A 181 1.99 -8.47 16.61
CA ILE A 181 1.13 -7.46 15.95
C ILE A 181 0.78 -7.89 14.53
N ILE A 182 1.75 -8.33 13.74
CA ILE A 182 1.52 -8.80 12.36
C ILE A 182 0.61 -10.04 12.35
N SER A 183 0.79 -10.95 13.31
CA SER A 183 -0.07 -12.13 13.44
C SER A 183 -1.51 -11.80 13.82
N PHE A 184 -1.71 -10.80 14.68
CA PHE A 184 -3.02 -10.28 15.06
C PHE A 184 -3.72 -9.64 13.87
N ARG A 185 -3.01 -8.76 13.14
CA ARG A 185 -3.51 -8.12 11.92
C ARG A 185 -3.88 -9.13 10.83
N ARG A 186 -3.07 -10.18 10.67
CA ARG A 186 -3.39 -11.29 9.76
C ARG A 186 -4.71 -11.96 10.14
N LYS A 187 -4.93 -12.26 11.43
CA LYS A 187 -6.18 -12.87 11.88
C LYS A 187 -7.39 -11.98 11.61
N GLU A 188 -7.29 -10.68 11.92
CA GLU A 188 -8.35 -9.70 11.67
C GLU A 188 -8.72 -9.62 10.18
N PHE A 189 -7.72 -9.56 9.29
CA PHE A 189 -7.94 -9.59 7.84
C PHE A 189 -8.68 -10.85 7.37
N TYR A 190 -8.30 -12.03 7.89
CA TYR A 190 -8.93 -13.29 7.51
C TYR A 190 -10.36 -13.42 8.00
N THR A 191 -10.65 -12.98 9.22
CA THR A 191 -12.01 -12.96 9.77
C THR A 191 -12.95 -12.15 8.89
N ILE A 192 -12.54 -10.94 8.51
CA ILE A 192 -13.38 -10.02 7.71
C ILE A 192 -13.49 -10.46 6.24
N SER A 193 -12.46 -11.12 5.70
CA SER A 193 -12.47 -11.56 4.30
C SER A 193 -13.28 -12.84 4.04
N HIS A 194 -13.50 -13.65 5.08
CA HIS A 194 -14.19 -14.95 5.01
C HIS A 194 -15.62 -14.93 5.58
N GLU A 195 -16.07 -13.82 6.19
CA GLU A 195 -17.49 -13.50 6.34
C GLU A 195 -18.16 -13.16 4.99
#